data_AF-A0A0F2RWK8-F1
#
_entry.id   AF-A0A0F2RWK8-F1
#
_cell.length_a   1.000
_cell.length_b   1.000
_cell.length_c   1.000
_cell.angle_alpha   90.00
_cell.angle_beta   90.00
_cell.angle_gamma   90.00
#
_symmetry.space_group_name_H-M   'P 1'
#
loop_
_entity.id
_entity.type
_entity.pdbx_description
1 polymer ?
#
loop_
_entity_poly.entity_id
_entity_poly.type
_entity_poly.pdbx_seq_one_letter_code
_entity_poly.pdbx_strand_id
1 'polypeptide(L)' 'GPKDEMFTPPHHPYTDLLLSSVPEMDPNWLTTLLEERGVDNVGDAAAARIDPKDPKITGVNA' A
#
# COMPACT_ATOMS: atom_id res chain seq x y z
N GLY A 1 27.02 19.47 3.28
CA GLY A 1 27.33 18.95 1.94
C GLY A 1 26.04 18.50 1.27
N PRO A 2 26.04 18.36 -0.06
CA PRO A 2 24.97 17.66 -0.77
C PRO A 2 24.75 16.26 -0.16
N LYS A 3 23.50 15.80 -0.15
CA LYS A 3 23.06 14.51 0.40
C LYS A 3 23.92 13.33 -0.09
N ASP A 4 24.41 13.42 -1.32
CA ASP A 4 25.12 12.35 -2.02
C ASP A 4 26.50 12.05 -1.42
N GLU A 5 27.17 13.07 -0.85
CA GLU A 5 28.44 12.88 -0.15
C GLU A 5 28.27 11.98 1.09
N MET A 6 27.09 11.99 1.73
CA MET A 6 26.81 11.18 2.92
C MET A 6 26.63 9.69 2.63
N PHE A 7 26.44 9.30 1.36
CA PHE A 7 26.31 7.89 0.95
C PHE A 7 27.61 7.31 0.38
N THR A 8 28.68 8.12 0.29
CA THR A 8 29.97 7.70 -0.27
C THR A 8 30.86 7.07 0.81
N PRO A 9 31.32 5.82 0.65
CA PRO A 9 32.21 5.18 1.63
C PRO A 9 33.59 5.86 1.73
N PRO A 10 34.36 5.64 2.81
CA PRO A 10 34.07 4.75 3.94
C PRO A 10 33.16 5.37 4.99
N HIS A 11 32.16 4.61 5.44
CA HIS A 11 31.25 5.00 6.51
C HIS A 11 31.77 4.53 7.87
N HIS A 12 31.40 5.25 8.93
CA HIS A 12 31.61 4.77 10.29
C HIS A 12 30.64 3.60 10.56
N PRO A 13 31.02 2.54 11.34
CA PRO A 13 30.16 1.38 11.57
C PRO A 13 28.75 1.69 12.12
N TYR A 14 28.62 2.76 12.90
CA TYR A 14 27.31 3.25 13.38
C TYR A 14 26.43 3.81 12.24
N THR A 15 27.05 4.47 11.26
CA THR A 15 26.37 5.00 10.07
C THR A 15 25.92 3.86 9.15
N ASP A 16 26.76 2.83 8.98
CA ASP A 16 26.36 1.63 8.23
C ASP A 16 25.15 0.94 8.87
N LEU A 17 25.13 0.81 10.19
CA LEU A 17 23.99 0.26 10.93
C LEU A 17 22.72 1.11 10.78
N LEU A 18 22.85 2.44 10.81
CA LEU A 18 21.73 3.35 10.61
C LEU A 18 21.15 3.23 9.20
N LEU A 19 22.03 3.17 8.19
CA LEU A 19 21.63 3.00 6.79
C LEU A 19 20.99 1.62 6.55
N SER A 20 21.40 0.58 7.27
CA SER A 20 20.80 -0.76 7.21
C SER A 20 19.50 -0.90 8.01
N SER A 21 19.13 0.10 8.81
CA SER A 21 17.92 0.06 9.65
C SER A 21 16.64 0.45 8.90
N VAL A 22 16.72 0.64 7.58
CA VAL A 22 15.55 0.93 6.73
C VAL A 22 14.86 -0.40 6.37
N PRO A 23 13.60 -0.62 6.80
CA PRO A 23 12.87 -1.83 6.46
C PRO A 23 12.49 -1.86 4.98
N GLU A 24 12.57 -3.05 4.37
CA GLU A 24 11.99 -3.30 3.05
C GLU A 24 10.51 -3.60 3.19
N MET A 25 9.66 -2.91 2.42
CA MET A 25 8.23 -3.16 2.37
C MET A 25 7.95 -4.26 1.33
N ASP A 26 7.20 -5.29 1.70
CA ASP A 26 6.71 -6.29 0.75
C ASP A 26 5.67 -5.63 -0.19
N PRO A 27 5.92 -5.54 -1.50
CA PRO A 27 4.98 -4.92 -2.43
C PRO A 27 3.67 -5.72 -2.59
N ASN A 28 3.66 -7.01 -2.23
CA ASN A 28 2.51 -7.90 -2.38
C ASN A 28 1.70 -8.04 -1.08
N TRP A 29 2.03 -7.30 -0.02
CA TRP A 29 1.43 -7.45 1.32
C TRP A 29 -0.11 -7.45 1.29
N LEU A 30 -0.70 -6.58 0.46
CA LEU A 30 -2.16 -6.45 0.35
C LEU A 30 -2.75 -7.65 -0.39
N THR A 31 -2.10 -8.11 -1.46
CA THR A 31 -2.53 -9.29 -2.24
C THR A 31 -2.54 -10.52 -1.36
N THR A 32 -1.43 -10.80 -0.66
CA THR A 32 -1.31 -11.92 0.28
C THR A 32 -2.39 -11.86 1.37
N LEU A 33 -2.59 -10.68 1.96
CA LEU A 33 -3.59 -10.49 3.01
C LEU A 33 -5.03 -10.76 2.53
N LEU A 34 -5.35 -10.39 1.28
CA LEU A 34 -6.67 -10.63 0.70
C LEU A 34 -6.89 -12.11 0.35
N GLU A 35 -5.86 -12.80 -0.13
CA GLU A 35 -5.91 -14.24 -0.37
C GLU A 35 -6.10 -15.02 0.93
N GLU A 36 -5.35 -14.68 1.99
CA GLU A 36 -5.44 -15.32 3.31
C GLU A 36 -6.81 -15.17 3.96
N ARG A 37 -7.46 -14.02 3.81
CA ARG A 37 -8.78 -13.78 4.39
C ARG A 37 -9.91 -14.48 3.63
N GLY A 38 -9.63 -15.11 2.50
CA GLY A 38 -10.64 -15.53 1.55
C GLY A 38 -11.28 -14.30 0.91
N VAL A 39 -11.61 -14.40 -0.36
CA VAL A 39 -12.07 -13.27 -1.19
C VAL A 39 -13.49 -12.79 -0.83
N ASP A 40 -13.91 -12.91 0.43
CA ASP A 40 -15.12 -12.32 0.98
C ASP A 40 -14.83 -10.86 1.37
N ASN A 41 -14.54 -10.07 0.34
CA ASN A 41 -14.30 -8.65 0.46
C ASN A 41 -15.55 -7.98 1.05
N VAL A 42 -15.41 -7.35 2.21
CA VAL A 42 -16.43 -6.46 2.79
C VAL A 42 -16.91 -5.41 1.75
N GLY A 43 -16.05 -5.06 0.77
CA GLY A 43 -16.37 -4.21 -0.38
C GLY A 43 -17.26 -4.87 -1.45
N ASP A 44 -17.05 -6.15 -1.78
CA ASP A 44 -17.89 -6.84 -2.78
C ASP A 44 -19.31 -7.10 -2.24
N ALA A 45 -19.43 -7.39 -0.94
CA ALA A 45 -20.74 -7.51 -0.30
C ALA A 45 -21.53 -6.18 -0.29
N ALA A 46 -20.82 -5.04 -0.31
CA ALA A 46 -21.42 -3.72 -0.44
C ALA A 46 -21.84 -3.45 -1.90
N ALA A 47 -20.98 -3.76 -2.87
CA ALA A 47 -21.27 -3.61 -4.30
C ALA A 47 -22.43 -4.52 -4.77
N ALA A 48 -22.48 -5.78 -4.30
CA ALA A 48 -23.55 -6.72 -4.60
C ALA A 48 -24.93 -6.30 -4.04
N ARG A 49 -24.96 -5.38 -3.09
CA ARG A 49 -26.20 -4.79 -2.52
C ARG A 49 -26.64 -3.51 -3.22
N ILE A 50 -25.87 -3.01 -4.19
CA ILE A 50 -26.25 -1.84 -4.99
C ILE A 50 -27.22 -2.31 -6.09
N ASP A 51 -28.48 -1.91 -6.01
CA ASP A 51 -29.45 -2.09 -7.09
C ASP A 51 -29.06 -1.18 -8.27
N PRO A 52 -28.83 -1.70 -9.49
CA PRO A 52 -28.55 -0.89 -10.68
C PRO A 52 -29.63 0.14 -11.01
N LYS A 53 -30.82 0.02 -10.43
CA LYS A 53 -31.95 0.95 -10.58
C LYS A 53 -32.14 1.89 -9.40
N ASP A 54 -31.21 1.91 -8.43
CA ASP A 54 -31.30 2.84 -7.30
C ASP A 54 -31.32 4.29 -7.83
N PRO A 55 -32.35 5.09 -7.52
CA PRO A 55 -32.48 6.46 -8.01
C PRO A 55 -31.36 7.39 -7.52
N LYS A 56 -30.57 7.00 -6.52
CA LYS A 56 -29.42 7.78 -6.01
C LYS A 56 -28.17 7.68 -6.88
N ILE A 57 -28.01 6.62 -7.67
CA ILE A 57 -26.85 6.42 -8.57
C ILE A 57 -27.10 6.92 -9.99
N THR A 58 -28.36 7.00 -10.43
CA THR A 58 -28.74 7.42 -11.79
C THR A 58 -28.71 8.94 -12.02
N GLY A 59 -28.47 9.73 -10.96
CA GLY A 59 -28.53 11.20 -11.00
C GLY A 59 -27.21 11.95 -11.21
N VAL A 60 -26.08 11.27 -11.48
CA VAL A 60 -24.74 11.92 -11.53
C VAL A 60 -24.26 12.22 -12.97
N ASN A 61 -25.16 12.39 -13.93
CA ASN A 61 -24.83 13.01 -15.22
C ASN A 61 -25.88 14.08 -15.55
N ALA A 62 -25.62 15.30 -15.08
CA ALA A 62 -26.21 16.54 -15.57
C ALA A 62 -25.09 17.56 -15.78
#